data_AF-A0A699VU92-F1
#
_entry.id   AF-A0A699VU92-F1
#
_cell.length_a   1.000
_cell.length_b   1.000
_cell.length_c   1.000
_cell.angle_alpha   90.00
_cell.angle_beta   90.00
_cell.angle_gamma   90.00
#
_symmetry.space_group_name_H-M   'P 1'
#
loop_
_entity.id
_entity.type
_entity.pdbx_description
1 polymer ?
#
loop_
_entity_poly.entity_id
_entity_poly.type
_entity_poly.pdbx_seq_one_letter_code
_entity_poly.pdbx_strand_id
1 'polypeptide(L)'
;SFMRFTVYQMDVKRAFLYGTIDEEFYMMQPLGFQDPEFPDKVYKVEKEMYGLYQAPRAWYGTLSKYLLANGFQRGTVDQTLFIIKHRGDFLLVQVYVDDIIFGLSNPQLCREFEALMHKKFQMGAMGELNFFLGLQVLQKKDGIFLSQDKYFGDILKKFGYS
;
A
#
# COMPACT_ATOMS: atom_id res chain seq x y z
N SER A 1 -22.83 13.85 10.72
CA SER A 1 -23.13 12.42 10.93
C SER A 1 -21.79 11.68 10.95
N PHE A 2 -21.40 11.08 12.07
CA PHE A 2 -20.18 10.27 12.13
C PHE A 2 -20.47 8.99 11.35
N MET A 3 -19.83 8.81 10.19
CA MET A 3 -20.03 7.60 9.39
C MET A 3 -19.44 6.43 10.18
N ARG A 4 -20.29 5.56 10.72
CA ARG A 4 -19.92 4.37 11.49
C ARG A 4 -19.37 3.30 10.55
N PHE A 5 -18.12 3.40 10.14
CA PHE A 5 -17.44 2.33 9.43
C PHE A 5 -16.10 1.98 10.05
N THR A 6 -15.78 0.69 10.00
CA THR A 6 -14.47 0.15 10.37
C THR A 6 -13.50 0.36 9.21
N VAL A 7 -12.27 0.72 9.56
CA VAL A 7 -11.15 0.86 8.64
C VAL A 7 -10.28 -0.38 8.73
N TYR A 8 -9.91 -0.88 7.57
CA TYR A 8 -9.08 -2.06 7.36
C TYR A 8 -7.81 -1.68 6.61
N GLN A 9 -6.83 -2.56 6.69
CA GLN A 9 -5.59 -2.47 5.92
C GLN A 9 -5.21 -3.80 5.31
N MET A 10 -4.47 -3.71 4.20
CA MET A 10 -3.78 -4.81 3.54
C MET A 10 -2.50 -4.27 2.90
N ASP A 11 -1.43 -5.07 2.91
CA ASP A 11 -0.19 -4.78 2.20
C ASP A 11 -0.12 -5.55 0.87
N VAL A 12 0.54 -4.99 -0.13
CA VAL A 12 0.86 -5.70 -1.37
C VAL A 12 2.27 -6.25 -1.30
N LYS A 13 2.39 -7.57 -1.38
CA LYS A 13 3.71 -8.23 -1.39
C LYS A 13 4.44 -7.89 -2.67
N ARG A 14 5.67 -7.39 -2.52
CA ARG A 14 6.55 -7.04 -3.65
C ARG A 14 5.88 -6.06 -4.62
N ALA A 15 5.16 -5.07 -4.10
CA ALA A 15 4.38 -4.09 -4.85
C ALA A 15 5.09 -3.54 -6.10
N PHE A 16 6.37 -3.17 -5.95
CA PHE A 16 7.14 -2.57 -7.04
C PHE A 16 7.38 -3.52 -8.21
N LEU A 17 7.44 -4.84 -8.01
CA LEU A 17 7.59 -5.80 -9.11
C LEU A 17 6.38 -5.83 -10.07
N TYR A 18 5.24 -5.26 -9.66
CA TYR A 18 4.07 -5.09 -10.52
C TYR A 18 4.10 -3.79 -11.33
N GLY A 19 5.03 -2.88 -11.06
CA GLY A 19 5.30 -1.71 -11.89
C GLY A 19 5.85 -2.13 -13.25
N THR A 20 5.43 -1.40 -14.29
CA THR A 20 6.07 -1.49 -15.60
C THR A 20 7.24 -0.52 -15.64
N ILE A 21 8.39 -1.01 -16.08
CA ILE A 21 9.53 -0.15 -16.41
C ILE A 21 9.29 0.38 -17.82
N ASP A 22 9.18 1.70 -17.95
CA ASP A 22 9.05 2.36 -19.27
C ASP A 22 10.42 2.76 -19.86
N GLU A 23 11.49 2.79 -19.05
CA GLU A 23 12.85 3.21 -19.43
C GLU A 23 13.90 2.12 -19.20
N GLU A 24 14.93 2.01 -20.05
CA GLU A 24 15.96 0.99 -19.83
C GLU A 24 16.93 1.39 -18.70
N PHE A 25 16.93 0.61 -17.62
CA PHE A 25 17.87 0.78 -16.51
C PHE A 25 18.91 -0.32 -16.47
N TYR A 26 20.14 0.07 -16.13
CA TYR A 26 21.23 -0.82 -15.83
C TYR A 26 21.75 -0.53 -14.43
N MET A 27 22.14 -1.57 -13.71
CA MET A 27 22.74 -1.45 -12.39
C MET A 27 24.08 -2.17 -12.34
N MET A 28 24.98 -1.63 -11.52
CA MET A 28 26.21 -2.34 -11.16
C MET A 28 25.88 -3.67 -10.49
N GLN A 29 26.80 -4.63 -10.64
CA GLN A 29 26.66 -5.93 -10.02
C GLN A 29 26.65 -5.76 -8.49
N PRO A 30 25.62 -6.28 -7.78
CA PRO A 30 25.55 -6.18 -6.34
C PRO A 30 26.76 -6.85 -5.68
N LEU A 31 27.18 -6.32 -4.54
CA LEU A 31 28.23 -6.94 -3.74
C LEU A 31 27.84 -8.39 -3.40
N GLY A 32 28.73 -9.34 -3.69
CA GLY A 32 28.49 -10.78 -3.51
C GLY A 32 27.79 -11.49 -4.68
N PHE A 33 27.38 -10.76 -5.72
CA PHE A 33 26.78 -11.28 -6.96
C PHE A 33 27.58 -10.88 -8.22
N GLN A 34 28.84 -10.53 -8.01
CA GLN A 34 29.77 -10.17 -9.08
C GLN A 34 30.21 -11.43 -9.82
N ASP A 35 30.06 -11.41 -11.14
CA ASP A 35 30.54 -12.45 -12.03
C ASP A 35 32.08 -12.39 -12.12
N PRO A 36 32.80 -13.44 -11.69
CA PRO A 36 34.26 -13.46 -11.73
C PRO A 36 34.84 -13.42 -13.15
N GLU A 37 34.12 -13.96 -14.13
CA GLU A 37 34.54 -13.99 -15.53
C GLU A 37 34.22 -12.66 -16.25
N PHE A 38 33.21 -11.94 -15.77
CA PHE A 38 32.76 -10.68 -16.36
C PHE A 38 32.54 -9.56 -15.32
N PRO A 39 33.61 -9.07 -14.66
CA PRO A 39 33.50 -8.10 -13.57
C PRO A 39 32.93 -6.74 -14.00
N ASP A 40 33.16 -6.34 -15.26
CA ASP A 40 32.74 -5.03 -15.78
C ASP A 40 31.32 -5.02 -16.38
N LYS A 41 30.62 -6.16 -16.39
CA LYS A 41 29.23 -6.21 -16.87
C LYS A 41 28.29 -5.53 -15.89
N VAL A 42 27.14 -5.12 -16.40
CA VAL A 42 26.02 -4.54 -15.64
C VAL A 42 24.77 -5.38 -15.84
N TYR A 43 23.89 -5.39 -14.85
CA TYR A 43 22.59 -6.05 -14.97
C TYR A 43 21.56 -5.10 -15.57
N LYS A 44 20.82 -5.56 -16.57
CA LYS A 44 19.62 -4.87 -17.03
C LYS A 44 18.49 -5.13 -16.03
N VAL A 45 17.83 -4.07 -15.57
CA VAL A 45 16.72 -4.18 -14.64
C VAL A 45 15.43 -4.42 -15.42
N GLU A 46 14.79 -5.58 -15.22
CA GLU A 46 13.55 -5.96 -15.91
C GLU A 46 12.27 -5.59 -15.15
N LYS A 47 12.38 -5.38 -13.84
CA LYS A 47 11.26 -5.07 -12.94
C LYS A 47 11.65 -3.97 -11.96
N GLU A 48 10.70 -3.09 -11.67
CA GLU A 48 10.93 -2.01 -10.71
C GLU A 48 11.28 -2.59 -9.33
N MET A 49 12.34 -2.06 -8.71
CA MET A 49 12.89 -2.56 -7.44
C MET A 49 12.90 -1.46 -6.38
N TYR A 50 12.97 -1.87 -5.12
CA TYR A 50 13.24 -0.95 -4.00
C TYR A 50 14.56 -0.21 -4.27
N GLY A 51 14.53 1.12 -4.11
CA GLY A 51 15.68 1.99 -4.36
C GLY A 51 15.62 2.74 -5.69
N LEU A 52 14.78 2.31 -6.64
CA LEU A 52 14.47 3.12 -7.81
C LEU A 52 13.46 4.21 -7.44
N TYR A 53 13.78 5.46 -7.74
CA TYR A 53 12.93 6.59 -7.37
C TYR A 53 11.57 6.55 -8.10
N GLN A 54 11.51 5.92 -9.28
CA GLN A 54 10.27 5.76 -10.05
C GLN A 54 9.43 4.54 -9.65
N ALA A 55 9.98 3.56 -8.91
CA ALA A 55 9.29 2.32 -8.57
C ALA A 55 7.92 2.53 -7.87
N PRO A 56 7.79 3.44 -6.87
CA PRO A 56 6.50 3.74 -6.26
C PRO A 56 5.47 4.29 -7.26
N ARG A 57 5.92 5.13 -8.21
CA ARG A 57 5.05 5.74 -9.22
C ARG A 57 4.57 4.72 -10.25
N ALA A 58 5.46 3.84 -10.70
CA ALA A 58 5.13 2.76 -11.62
C ALA A 58 4.11 1.80 -10.98
N TRP A 59 4.35 1.41 -9.73
CA TRP A 59 3.40 0.62 -8.95
C TRP A 59 2.03 1.30 -8.83
N TYR A 60 2.00 2.56 -8.37
CA TYR A 60 0.77 3.32 -8.26
C TYR A 60 0.04 3.40 -9.61
N GLY A 61 0.76 3.58 -10.72
CA GLY A 61 0.20 3.55 -12.07
C GLY A 61 -0.50 2.23 -12.40
N THR A 62 0.14 1.09 -12.13
CA THR A 62 -0.44 -0.25 -12.33
C THR A 62 -1.69 -0.47 -11.48
N LEU A 63 -1.62 -0.15 -10.18
CA LEU A 63 -2.73 -0.30 -9.24
C LEU A 63 -3.90 0.60 -9.65
N SER A 64 -3.62 1.87 -9.90
CA SER A 64 -4.61 2.87 -10.27
C SER A 64 -5.36 2.50 -11.55
N LYS A 65 -4.64 2.06 -12.60
CA LYS A 65 -5.26 1.53 -13.83
C LYS A 65 -6.18 0.33 -13.53
N TYR A 66 -5.77 -0.56 -12.63
CA TYR A 66 -6.58 -1.72 -12.28
C TYR A 66 -7.86 -1.35 -11.52
N LEU A 67 -7.78 -0.46 -10.52
CA LEU A 67 -8.95 -0.01 -9.78
C LEU A 67 -9.95 0.71 -10.69
N LEU A 68 -9.47 1.61 -11.56
CA LEU A 68 -10.31 2.31 -12.52
C LEU A 68 -11.02 1.35 -13.48
N ALA A 69 -10.30 0.33 -13.98
CA ALA A 69 -10.88 -0.70 -14.85
C ALA A 69 -11.97 -1.55 -14.16
N ASN A 70 -11.97 -1.59 -12.82
CA ASN A 70 -12.98 -2.30 -12.02
C ASN A 70 -14.03 -1.35 -11.42
N GLY A 71 -14.23 -0.16 -12.02
CA GLY A 71 -15.35 0.73 -11.70
C GLY A 71 -15.11 1.66 -10.51
N PHE A 72 -13.91 1.70 -9.95
CA PHE A 72 -13.57 2.72 -8.96
C PHE A 72 -13.42 4.08 -9.64
N GLN A 73 -13.84 5.11 -8.93
CA GLN A 73 -13.61 6.50 -9.30
C GLN A 73 -12.49 7.06 -8.45
N ARG A 74 -11.57 7.79 -9.07
CA ARG A 74 -10.50 8.47 -8.33
C ARG A 74 -11.05 9.74 -7.67
N GLY A 75 -10.57 10.05 -6.47
CA GLY A 75 -10.87 11.30 -5.78
C GLY A 75 -10.47 12.51 -6.62
N THR A 76 -11.26 13.59 -6.52
CA THR A 76 -11.01 14.82 -7.26
C THR A 76 -9.86 15.61 -6.67
N VAL A 77 -9.80 15.70 -5.34
CA VAL A 77 -8.76 16.42 -4.60
C VAL A 77 -7.56 15.52 -4.35
N ASP A 78 -7.80 14.33 -3.77
CA ASP A 78 -6.76 13.35 -3.52
C ASP A 78 -6.78 12.26 -4.60
N GLN A 79 -5.71 12.21 -5.41
CA GLN A 79 -5.55 11.22 -6.47
C GLN A 79 -5.25 9.82 -5.93
N THR A 80 -4.81 9.69 -4.68
CA THR A 80 -4.52 8.41 -4.03
C THR A 80 -5.74 7.78 -3.36
N LEU A 81 -6.85 8.53 -3.29
CA LEU A 81 -8.15 8.07 -2.84
C LEU A 81 -8.97 7.52 -4.02
N PHE A 82 -9.60 6.37 -3.83
CA PHE A 82 -10.52 5.74 -4.76
C PHE A 82 -11.85 5.45 -4.06
N ILE A 83 -12.94 5.60 -4.80
CA ILE A 83 -14.30 5.48 -4.29
C ILE A 83 -15.10 4.61 -5.24
N ILE A 84 -15.77 3.60 -4.71
CA ILE A 84 -16.82 2.89 -5.44
C ILE A 84 -18.13 2.99 -4.64
N LYS A 85 -19.24 3.21 -5.34
CA LYS A 85 -20.58 3.29 -4.76
C LYS A 85 -21.44 2.17 -5.32
N HIS A 86 -22.13 1.45 -4.46
CA HIS A 86 -23.03 0.37 -4.85
C HIS A 86 -24.33 0.43 -4.04
N ARG A 87 -25.45 0.68 -4.70
CA ARG A 87 -26.81 0.69 -4.08
C ARG A 87 -26.94 1.54 -2.81
N GLY A 88 -26.23 2.66 -2.73
CA GLY A 88 -26.23 3.56 -1.56
C GLY A 88 -25.11 3.29 -0.56
N ASP A 89 -24.46 2.14 -0.64
CA ASP A 89 -23.23 1.84 0.07
C ASP A 89 -22.01 2.39 -0.67
N PHE A 90 -20.89 2.53 0.05
CA PHE A 90 -19.63 2.96 -0.52
C PHE A 90 -18.45 2.21 0.10
N LEU A 91 -17.37 2.16 -0.68
CA LEU A 91 -16.05 1.73 -0.25
C LEU A 91 -15.06 2.84 -0.64
N LEU A 92 -14.33 3.33 0.36
CA LEU A 92 -13.21 4.27 0.22
C LEU A 92 -11.92 3.46 0.31
N VAL A 93 -11.01 3.66 -0.64
CA VAL A 93 -9.70 3.02 -0.68
C VAL A 93 -8.64 4.09 -0.80
N GLN A 94 -7.75 4.17 0.18
CA GLN A 94 -6.64 5.08 0.26
C GLN A 94 -5.34 4.31 0.07
N VAL A 95 -4.55 4.71 -0.93
CA VAL A 95 -3.26 4.07 -1.23
C VAL A 95 -2.12 4.91 -0.64
N TYR A 96 -1.22 4.28 0.10
CA TYR A 96 0.02 4.88 0.57
C TYR A 96 1.19 3.96 0.21
N VAL A 97 1.88 4.27 -0.88
CA VAL A 97 2.97 3.42 -1.42
C VAL A 97 2.49 1.98 -1.63
N ASP A 98 2.90 1.04 -0.79
CA ASP A 98 2.56 -0.39 -0.79
C ASP A 98 1.45 -0.77 0.19
N ASP A 99 1.09 0.13 1.11
CA ASP A 99 -0.02 -0.04 2.04
C ASP A 99 -1.34 0.45 1.43
N ILE A 100 -2.40 -0.33 1.64
CA ILE A 100 -3.76 0.02 1.20
C ILE A 100 -4.66 0.03 2.43
N ILE A 101 -5.17 1.21 2.75
CA ILE A 101 -6.18 1.42 3.78
C ILE A 101 -7.55 1.55 3.12
N PHE A 102 -8.59 0.97 3.69
CA PHE A 102 -9.92 1.12 3.14
C PHE A 102 -11.00 1.04 4.21
N GLY A 103 -12.09 1.77 3.97
CA GLY A 103 -13.24 1.87 4.86
C GLY A 103 -14.53 1.76 4.07
N LEU A 104 -15.55 1.14 4.65
CA LEU A 104 -16.74 0.69 3.92
C LEU A 104 -18.00 0.76 4.78
N SER A 105 -19.11 1.13 4.17
CA SER A 105 -20.41 1.12 4.87
C SER A 105 -21.00 -0.28 5.06
N ASN A 106 -20.55 -1.27 4.26
CA ASN A 106 -21.13 -2.62 4.23
C ASN A 106 -20.05 -3.71 4.17
N PRO A 107 -19.95 -4.61 5.18
CA PRO A 107 -18.94 -5.68 5.26
C PRO A 107 -18.83 -6.58 4.03
N GLN A 108 -19.89 -6.69 3.22
CA GLN A 108 -19.84 -7.46 1.97
C GLN A 108 -18.87 -6.83 0.94
N LEU A 109 -18.84 -5.49 0.84
CA LEU A 109 -17.91 -4.77 -0.04
C LEU A 109 -16.44 -5.00 0.33
N CYS A 110 -16.16 -5.30 1.61
CA CYS A 110 -14.84 -5.65 2.10
C CYS A 110 -14.33 -6.93 1.43
N ARG A 111 -15.12 -8.00 1.48
CA ARG A 111 -14.76 -9.30 0.88
C ARG A 111 -14.65 -9.23 -0.64
N GLU A 112 -15.50 -8.45 -1.28
CA GLU A 112 -15.45 -8.23 -2.73
C GLU A 112 -14.18 -7.49 -3.13
N PHE A 113 -13.78 -6.47 -2.37
CA PHE A 113 -12.53 -5.75 -2.58
C PHE A 113 -11.31 -6.62 -2.34
N GLU A 114 -11.28 -7.38 -1.24
CA GLU A 114 -10.22 -8.34 -0.93
C GLU A 114 -10.05 -9.36 -2.06
N ALA A 115 -11.15 -9.98 -2.51
CA ALA A 115 -11.13 -10.92 -3.64
C ALA A 115 -10.66 -10.26 -4.95
N LEU A 116 -11.08 -9.02 -5.22
CA LEU A 116 -10.67 -8.26 -6.39
C LEU A 116 -9.15 -8.02 -6.40
N MET A 117 -8.59 -7.65 -5.25
CA MET A 117 -7.16 -7.38 -5.10
C MET A 117 -6.34 -8.67 -5.25
N HIS A 118 -6.76 -9.76 -4.60
CA HIS A 118 -6.15 -11.08 -4.72
C HIS A 118 -6.15 -11.66 -6.13
N LYS A 119 -7.11 -11.26 -6.98
CA LYS A 119 -7.19 -11.72 -8.37
C LYS A 119 -5.97 -11.28 -9.20
N LYS A 120 -5.37 -10.14 -8.88
CA LYS A 120 -4.25 -9.57 -9.66
C LYS A 120 -2.94 -9.49 -8.89
N PHE A 121 -3.01 -9.25 -7.58
CA PHE A 121 -1.84 -8.97 -6.77
C PHE A 121 -1.71 -9.98 -5.64
N GLN A 122 -0.46 -10.27 -5.27
CA GLN A 122 -0.19 -11.06 -4.08
C GLN A 122 -0.38 -10.15 -2.86
N MET A 123 -1.47 -10.36 -2.12
CA MET A 123 -1.78 -9.57 -0.94
C MET A 123 -1.27 -10.23 0.34
N GLY A 124 -0.98 -9.41 1.35
CA GLY A 124 -0.85 -9.82 2.73
C GLY A 124 -2.20 -10.09 3.40
N ALA A 125 -2.17 -10.31 4.71
CA ALA A 125 -3.39 -10.59 5.46
C ALA A 125 -4.19 -9.29 5.66
N MET A 126 -5.48 -9.32 5.34
CA MET A 126 -6.38 -8.24 5.67
C MET A 126 -6.63 -8.18 7.18
N GLY A 127 -6.56 -7.00 7.78
CA GLY A 127 -6.84 -6.80 9.19
C GLY A 127 -7.44 -5.44 9.48
N GLU A 128 -8.06 -5.30 10.65
CA GLU A 128 -8.47 -3.98 11.14
C GLU A 128 -7.24 -3.09 11.34
N LEU A 129 -7.39 -1.81 10.97
CA LEU A 129 -6.34 -0.82 11.12
C LEU A 129 -6.12 -0.53 12.61
N ASN A 130 -5.03 -1.06 13.16
CA ASN A 130 -4.61 -0.83 14.55
C ASN A 130 -3.33 0.01 14.65
N PHE A 131 -2.50 -0.02 13.60
CA PHE A 131 -1.28 0.76 13.50
C PHE A 131 -1.04 1.17 12.05
N PHE A 132 -0.66 2.43 11.82
CA PHE A 132 -0.31 2.94 10.50
C PHE A 132 0.75 4.04 10.60
N LEU A 133 1.90 3.89 9.94
CA LEU A 133 2.99 4.87 9.94
C LEU A 133 3.41 5.36 11.34
N GLY A 134 3.45 4.45 12.32
CA GLY A 134 3.79 4.77 13.71
C GLY A 134 2.66 5.41 14.52
N LEU A 135 1.48 5.63 13.93
CA LEU A 135 0.25 5.98 14.63
C LEU A 135 -0.45 4.72 15.11
N GLN A 136 -0.77 4.67 16.39
CA GLN A 136 -1.75 3.73 16.92
C GLN A 136 -3.15 4.21 16.56
N VAL A 137 -3.98 3.31 16.06
CA VAL A 137 -5.34 3.56 15.64
C VAL A 137 -6.27 2.76 16.55
N LEU A 138 -7.12 3.45 17.29
CA LEU A 138 -8.13 2.84 18.15
C LEU A 138 -9.51 3.17 17.60
N GLN A 139 -10.16 2.17 17.01
CA GLN A 139 -11.48 2.30 16.40
C GLN A 139 -12.56 2.03 17.44
N LYS A 140 -13.38 3.03 17.76
CA LYS A 140 -14.49 2.96 18.73
C LYS A 140 -15.82 3.22 18.03
N LYS A 141 -16.92 2.92 18.73
CA LYS A 141 -18.29 3.13 18.21
C LYS A 141 -18.63 4.60 17.95
N ASP A 142 -17.97 5.51 18.67
CA ASP A 142 -18.12 6.96 18.61
C ASP A 142 -17.07 7.65 17.73
N GLY A 143 -16.01 6.93 17.32
CA GLY A 143 -15.08 7.39 16.30
C GLY A 143 -13.72 6.71 16.32
N ILE A 144 -12.76 7.27 15.57
CA ILE A 144 -11.39 6.76 15.47
C ILE A 144 -10.48 7.68 16.27
N PHE A 145 -9.71 7.12 17.19
CA PHE A 145 -8.70 7.82 17.96
C PHE A 145 -7.31 7.47 17.45
N LEU A 146 -6.48 8.48 17.25
CA LEU A 146 -5.09 8.34 16.80
C LEU A 146 -4.16 8.77 17.92
N SER A 147 -3.15 7.97 18.24
CA SER A 147 -2.10 8.33 19.20
C SER A 147 -0.72 7.85 18.75
N GLN A 148 0.32 8.44 19.33
CA GLN A 148 1.71 8.02 19.12
C GLN A 148 2.36 7.49 20.41
N ASP A 149 1.58 7.27 21.47
CA ASP A 149 2.09 6.93 22.81
C ASP A 149 3.02 5.72 22.78
N LYS A 150 2.63 4.67 22.03
CA LYS A 150 3.48 3.49 21.84
C LYS A 150 4.78 3.81 21.11
N TYR A 151 4.72 4.61 20.05
CA TYR A 151 5.90 5.02 19.29
C TYR A 151 6.88 5.83 20.16
N PHE A 152 6.37 6.77 20.97
CA PHE A 152 7.18 7.48 21.95
C PHE A 152 7.82 6.53 22.97
N GLY A 153 7.04 5.58 23.51
CA GLY A 153 7.56 4.55 24.41
C GLY A 153 8.68 3.71 23.79
N ASP A 154 8.49 3.27 22.54
CA ASP A 154 9.48 2.49 21.80
C ASP A 154 10.77 3.28 21.52
N ILE A 155 10.66 4.59 21.24
CA ILE A 155 11.82 5.49 21.11
C ILE A 155 12.55 5.63 22.45
N LEU A 156 11.83 5.96 23.53
CA LEU A 156 12.45 6.16 24.86
C LEU A 156 13.21 4.89 25.28
N LYS A 157 12.60 3.72 25.08
CA LYS A 157 13.23 2.43 25.35
C LYS A 157 14.45 2.17 24.48
N LYS A 158 14.39 2.49 23.19
CA LYS A 158 15.52 2.32 22.26
C LYS A 158 16.76 3.13 22.66
N PHE A 159 16.57 4.30 23.26
CA PHE A 159 17.66 5.17 23.70
C PHE A 159 17.96 5.11 25.21
N GLY A 160 17.33 4.18 25.95
CA GLY A 160 17.60 3.96 27.37
C GLY A 160 17.05 5.04 28.30
N TYR A 161 16.02 5.76 27.89
CA TYR A 161 15.33 6.79 28.70
C TYR A 161 14.11 6.24 29.46
N SER A 162 13.92 4.92 29.52
CA SER A 162 12.80 4.22 30.17
C SER A 162 13.26 3.21 31.21
#